data_AF-A0A7S1T843-F1
#
_entry.id   AF-A0A7S1T843-F1
#
_cell.length_a   1.000
_cell.length_b   1.000
_cell.length_c   1.000
_cell.angle_alpha   90.00
_cell.angle_beta   90.00
_cell.angle_gamma   90.00
#
_symmetry.space_group_name_H-M   'P 1'
#
loop_
_entity.id
_entity.type
_entity.pdbx_description
1 polymer ?
#
loop_
_entity_poly.entity_id
_entity_poly.type
_entity_poly.pdbx_seq_one_letter_code
_entity_poly.pdbx_strand_id
1 'polypeptide(L)'
;QSFLYDDILYWIQNEPDFGVQAVFLIDCCPTPQYSFTDLRAAGVNVIAPPMPVLVTVKGGKIVPSPYARQAKAAGLEIITWTHERSGLLVNGGGYYYASVSSVIDNDGDAYTMLDVLARRVGAGNHH
;
A
#
# COMPACT_ATOMS: atom_id res chain seq x y z
N GLN A 1 1.13 7.74 12.70
CA GLN A 1 1.05 6.45 11.98
C GLN A 1 1.47 5.33 12.93
N SER A 2 0.86 4.15 12.85
CA SER A 2 1.25 2.97 13.65
C SER A 2 0.99 1.68 12.88
N PHE A 3 1.80 0.64 13.15
CA PHE A 3 1.52 -0.74 12.73
C PHE A 3 0.53 -1.43 13.67
N LEU A 4 0.27 -0.87 14.85
CA LEU A 4 -0.64 -1.43 15.83
C LEU A 4 -2.04 -0.86 15.61
N TYR A 5 -3.01 -1.73 15.36
CA TYR A 5 -4.40 -1.32 15.17
C TYR A 5 -4.99 -0.66 16.42
N ASP A 6 -4.59 -1.10 17.61
CA ASP A 6 -5.05 -0.54 18.88
C ASP A 6 -4.64 0.94 19.05
N ASP A 7 -3.44 1.33 18.59
CA ASP A 7 -3.02 2.74 18.59
C ASP A 7 -3.91 3.58 17.67
N ILE A 8 -4.27 3.04 16.50
CA ILE A 8 -5.13 3.72 15.53
C ILE A 8 -6.52 3.95 16.14
N LEU A 9 -7.09 2.91 16.76
CA LEU A 9 -8.38 3.02 17.44
C LEU A 9 -8.33 4.01 18.60
N TYR A 10 -7.26 3.99 19.38
CA TYR A 10 -7.08 4.94 20.48
C TYR A 10 -7.10 6.39 19.97
N TRP A 11 -6.33 6.70 18.93
CA TRP A 11 -6.30 8.06 18.36
C TRP A 11 -7.63 8.49 17.77
N ILE A 12 -8.33 7.60 17.05
CA ILE A 12 -9.66 7.91 16.51
C ILE A 12 -10.66 8.24 17.63
N GLN A 13 -10.58 7.54 18.76
CA GLN A 13 -11.54 7.69 19.86
C GLN A 13 -11.19 8.85 20.81
N ASN A 14 -9.90 9.12 21.03
CA ASN A 14 -9.44 10.02 22.11
C ASN A 14 -8.79 11.30 21.60
N GLU A 15 -8.31 11.33 20.35
CA GLU A 15 -7.54 12.43 19.77
C GLU A 15 -8.14 12.86 18.43
N PRO A 16 -9.39 13.37 18.37
CA PRO A 16 -10.15 13.51 17.12
C PRO A 16 -9.46 14.36 16.04
N ASP A 17 -8.70 15.38 16.42
CA ASP A 17 -7.94 16.22 15.48
C ASP A 17 -6.80 15.44 14.81
N PHE A 18 -6.23 14.45 15.49
CA PHE A 18 -5.15 13.60 14.99
C PHE A 18 -5.69 12.29 14.36
N GLY A 19 -6.74 11.72 14.95
CA GLY A 19 -7.35 10.45 14.56
C GLY A 19 -7.91 10.45 13.14
N VAL A 20 -8.39 11.60 12.65
CA VAL A 20 -8.83 11.75 11.25
C VAL A 20 -7.68 11.46 10.27
N GLN A 21 -6.45 11.81 10.65
CA GLN A 21 -5.24 11.60 9.86
C GLN A 21 -4.41 10.38 10.33
N ALA A 22 -4.98 9.53 11.19
CA ALA A 22 -4.31 8.32 11.64
C ALA A 22 -4.06 7.38 10.45
N VAL A 23 -2.78 7.12 10.17
CA VAL A 23 -2.33 6.20 9.14
C VAL A 23 -2.06 4.83 9.75
N PHE A 24 -2.81 3.82 9.31
CA PHE A 24 -2.57 2.43 9.70
C PHE A 24 -1.55 1.77 8.77
N LEU A 25 -0.36 1.48 9.28
CA LEU A 25 0.73 0.83 8.56
C LEU A 25 0.48 -0.68 8.47
N ILE A 26 0.60 -1.23 7.27
CA ILE A 26 0.41 -2.66 7.01
C ILE A 26 1.79 -3.28 6.78
N ASP A 27 2.18 -4.25 7.61
CA ASP A 27 3.53 -4.81 7.60
C ASP A 27 3.85 -5.55 6.30
N CYS A 28 3.18 -6.69 6.02
CA CYS A 28 3.61 -7.50 4.87
C CYS A 28 2.63 -8.61 4.47
N CYS A 29 1.45 -8.33 3.93
CA CYS A 29 0.62 -9.39 3.33
C CYS A 29 -0.35 -8.87 2.27
N PRO A 30 -0.49 -9.55 1.10
CA PRO A 30 -1.54 -9.26 0.12
C PRO A 30 -2.93 -9.74 0.60
N THR A 31 -2.98 -10.55 1.66
CA THR A 31 -4.22 -10.91 2.35
C THR A 31 -4.49 -9.87 3.45
N PRO A 32 -5.63 -9.17 3.41
CA PRO A 32 -6.00 -8.24 4.48
C PRO A 32 -6.14 -8.98 5.81
N GLN A 33 -5.44 -8.52 6.85
CA GLN A 33 -5.61 -9.02 8.22
C GLN A 33 -6.94 -8.57 8.83
N TYR A 34 -7.45 -7.43 8.37
CA TYR A 34 -8.70 -6.83 8.79
C TYR A 34 -9.61 -6.64 7.58
N SER A 35 -10.91 -6.76 7.79
CA SER A 35 -11.88 -6.37 6.77
C SER A 35 -11.79 -4.87 6.51
N PHE A 36 -11.66 -4.47 5.24
CA PHE A 36 -11.60 -3.05 4.89
C PHE A 36 -12.89 -2.29 5.23
N THR A 37 -14.04 -2.96 5.18
CA THR A 37 -15.31 -2.36 5.60
C THR A 37 -15.32 -2.09 7.10
N ASP A 38 -14.74 -2.99 7.89
CA ASP A 38 -14.71 -2.86 9.34
C ASP A 38 -13.71 -1.79 9.76
N LEU A 39 -12.56 -1.69 9.07
CA LEU A 39 -11.62 -0.57 9.24
C LEU A 39 -12.32 0.77 8.97
N ARG A 40 -13.05 0.89 7.84
CA ARG A 40 -13.78 2.12 7.51
C ARG A 40 -14.85 2.43 8.55
N ALA A 41 -15.60 1.43 9.01
CA ALA A 41 -16.62 1.58 10.04
C ALA A 41 -16.04 1.99 11.41
N ALA A 42 -14.81 1.55 11.71
CA ALA A 42 -14.07 1.95 12.90
C ALA A 42 -13.45 3.36 12.81
N GLY A 43 -13.68 4.09 11.71
CA GLY A 43 -13.19 5.45 11.52
C GLY A 43 -11.81 5.55 10.86
N VAL A 44 -11.20 4.42 10.47
CA VAL A 44 -9.92 4.45 9.73
C VAL A 44 -10.16 5.06 8.35
N ASN A 45 -9.39 6.10 8.04
CA ASN A 45 -9.44 6.78 6.75
C ASN A 45 -8.29 6.37 5.82
N VAL A 46 -7.08 6.20 6.37
CA VAL A 46 -5.84 6.01 5.60
C VAL A 46 -5.16 4.71 6.00
N ILE A 47 -4.85 3.86 5.00
CA ILE A 47 -3.98 2.70 5.17
C ILE A 47 -2.69 2.87 4.40
N ALA A 48 -1.63 2.25 4.90
CA ALA A 48 -0.29 2.36 4.38
C ALA A 48 0.35 0.99 4.14
N PRO A 49 -0.02 0.29 3.04
CA PRO A 49 0.64 -0.93 2.61
C PRO A 49 1.91 -0.67 1.78
N PRO A 50 2.91 -1.58 1.83
CA PRO A 50 4.10 -1.47 1.00
C PRO A 50 3.76 -1.73 -0.48
N MET A 51 4.56 -1.18 -1.38
CA MET A 51 4.30 -1.25 -2.83
C MET A 51 3.95 -2.64 -3.39
N PRO A 52 4.60 -3.76 -2.99
CA PRO A 52 4.29 -5.09 -3.51
C PRO A 52 2.85 -5.53 -3.29
N VAL A 53 2.22 -5.05 -2.21
CA VAL A 53 0.83 -5.39 -1.86
C VAL A 53 -0.15 -4.69 -2.80
N LEU A 54 0.22 -3.56 -3.38
CA LEU A 54 -0.66 -2.70 -4.18
C LEU A 54 -0.72 -3.06 -5.66
N VAL A 55 0.25 -3.82 -6.17
CA VAL A 55 0.33 -4.17 -7.61
C VAL A 55 0.49 -5.67 -7.83
N THR A 56 0.14 -6.12 -9.02
CA THR A 56 0.32 -7.50 -9.49
C THR A 56 0.50 -7.53 -11.00
N VAL A 57 0.85 -8.68 -11.56
CA VAL A 57 0.99 -8.88 -13.01
C VAL A 57 -0.23 -9.59 -13.57
N LYS A 58 -0.82 -9.02 -14.63
CA LYS A 58 -1.89 -9.66 -15.40
C LYS A 58 -1.64 -9.47 -16.89
N GLY A 59 -1.49 -10.56 -17.64
CA GLY A 59 -1.22 -10.51 -19.09
C GLY A 59 0.05 -9.74 -19.44
N GLY A 60 1.12 -9.93 -18.65
CA GLY A 60 2.41 -9.26 -18.84
C GLY A 60 2.43 -7.77 -18.47
N LYS A 61 1.36 -7.25 -17.84
CA LYS A 61 1.28 -5.83 -17.44
C LYS A 61 1.15 -5.70 -15.93
N ILE A 62 1.84 -4.69 -15.38
CA ILE A 62 1.66 -4.24 -14.00
C ILE A 62 0.28 -3.57 -13.88
N VAL A 63 -0.53 -4.05 -12.95
CA VAL A 63 -1.90 -3.57 -12.70
C VAL A 63 -2.16 -3.49 -11.19
N PRO A 64 -3.17 -2.72 -10.74
CA PRO A 64 -3.58 -2.75 -9.33
C PRO A 64 -3.85 -4.17 -8.85
N SER A 65 -3.46 -4.49 -7.62
CA SER A 65 -3.76 -5.77 -6.99
C SER A 65 -5.25 -5.88 -6.60
N PRO A 66 -5.75 -7.09 -6.31
CA PRO A 66 -7.06 -7.25 -5.67
C PRO A 66 -7.17 -6.49 -4.35
N TYR A 67 -6.10 -6.48 -3.54
CA TYR A 67 -6.02 -5.73 -2.29
C TYR A 67 -6.27 -4.24 -2.53
N ALA A 68 -5.53 -3.62 -3.46
CA ALA A 68 -5.67 -2.20 -3.78
C ALA A 68 -7.10 -1.85 -4.22
N ARG A 69 -7.70 -2.67 -5.08
CA ARG A 69 -9.08 -2.47 -5.54
C ARG A 69 -10.10 -2.58 -4.40
N GLN A 70 -9.95 -3.56 -3.52
CA GLN A 70 -10.88 -3.78 -2.41
C GLN A 70 -10.77 -2.66 -1.36
N ALA A 71 -9.55 -2.22 -1.02
CA ALA A 71 -9.33 -1.11 -0.10
C ALA A 71 -9.96 0.19 -0.65
N LYS A 72 -9.74 0.50 -1.92
CA LYS A 72 -10.38 1.67 -2.58
C LYS A 72 -11.91 1.54 -2.62
N ALA A 73 -12.43 0.35 -2.91
CA ALA A 73 -13.88 0.10 -2.93
C ALA A 73 -14.52 0.27 -1.54
N ALA A 74 -13.79 0.00 -0.47
CA ALA A 74 -14.21 0.26 0.91
C ALA A 74 -14.09 1.73 1.33
N GLY A 75 -13.62 2.62 0.44
CA GLY A 75 -13.50 4.05 0.71
C GLY A 75 -12.26 4.43 1.51
N LEU A 76 -11.23 3.59 1.56
CA LEU A 76 -9.95 3.90 2.20
C LEU A 76 -9.06 4.72 1.27
N GLU A 77 -8.37 5.71 1.84
CA GLU A 77 -7.21 6.33 1.22
C GLU A 77 -6.00 5.43 1.36
N ILE A 78 -5.17 5.40 0.32
CA ILE A 78 -3.96 4.60 0.28
C ILE A 78 -2.80 5.57 0.19
N ILE A 79 -1.88 5.48 1.13
CA ILE A 79 -0.51 5.95 0.95
C ILE A 79 0.40 4.73 0.91
N THR A 80 1.53 4.79 0.23
CA THR A 80 2.46 3.67 0.15
C THR A 80 3.84 4.10 0.61
N TRP A 81 4.59 3.15 1.14
CA TRP A 81 5.94 3.38 1.62
C TRP A 81 6.92 2.35 1.06
N THR A 82 8.18 2.76 1.02
CA THR A 82 9.33 1.91 0.77
C THR A 82 10.29 2.09 1.95
N HIS A 83 10.54 1.05 2.74
CA HIS A 83 11.54 1.07 3.81
C HIS A 83 12.91 1.11 3.11
N GLU A 84 13.58 2.26 3.15
CA GLU A 84 14.75 2.62 2.33
C GLU A 84 15.90 1.59 2.37
N ARG A 85 15.81 0.52 1.56
CA ARG A 85 16.88 -0.36 1.06
C ARG A 85 16.38 -1.17 -0.15
N SER A 86 15.63 -0.56 -1.06
CA SER A 86 15.47 -1.14 -2.39
C SER A 86 16.85 -1.09 -3.06
N GLY A 87 17.63 -2.18 -2.90
CA GLY A 87 18.88 -2.35 -3.63
C GLY A 87 18.65 -2.18 -5.13
N LEU A 88 19.72 -1.86 -5.86
CA LEU A 88 19.66 -1.65 -7.31
C LEU A 88 18.87 -2.77 -8.01
N LEU A 89 18.03 -2.40 -8.98
CA LEU A 89 17.20 -3.33 -9.76
C LEU A 89 18.00 -4.43 -10.47
N VAL A 90 19.29 -4.18 -10.76
CA VAL A 90 20.24 -5.18 -11.27
C VAL A 90 20.39 -6.42 -10.37
N ASN A 91 19.97 -6.35 -9.10
CA ASN A 91 19.91 -7.51 -8.18
C ASN A 91 18.48 -8.05 -8.00
N GLY A 92 17.56 -7.79 -8.93
CA GLY A 92 16.17 -8.23 -8.88
C GLY A 92 15.25 -7.38 -8.01
N GLY A 93 15.72 -6.20 -7.56
CA GLY A 93 14.91 -5.21 -6.83
C GLY A 93 14.47 -5.60 -5.40
N GLY A 94 14.63 -6.86 -5.01
CA GLY A 94 14.28 -7.37 -3.69
C GLY A 94 12.77 -7.39 -3.41
N TYR A 95 12.41 -7.35 -2.13
CA TYR A 95 11.02 -7.44 -1.66
C TYR A 95 10.06 -6.49 -2.38
N TYR A 96 10.50 -5.26 -2.70
CA TYR A 96 9.65 -4.21 -3.30
C TYR A 96 9.16 -4.48 -4.71
N TYR A 97 9.83 -5.38 -5.43
CA TYR A 97 9.45 -5.76 -6.79
C TYR A 97 9.03 -7.22 -6.90
N ALA A 98 8.95 -7.94 -5.76
CA ALA A 98 8.66 -9.36 -5.73
C ALA A 98 7.33 -9.72 -6.42
N SER A 99 6.31 -8.86 -6.32
CA SER A 99 5.00 -9.08 -6.96
C SER A 99 4.97 -8.83 -8.47
N VAL A 100 6.03 -8.23 -9.03
CA VAL A 100 6.18 -7.89 -10.45
C VAL A 100 7.49 -8.43 -11.06
N SER A 101 8.21 -9.27 -10.33
CA SER A 101 9.54 -9.81 -10.70
C SER A 101 9.59 -10.53 -12.05
N SER A 102 8.44 -10.98 -12.56
CA SER A 102 8.33 -11.63 -13.87
C SER A 102 8.37 -10.68 -15.07
N VAL A 103 8.23 -9.37 -14.85
CA VAL A 103 8.12 -8.36 -15.91
C VAL A 103 8.94 -7.10 -15.63
N ILE A 104 9.86 -7.15 -14.67
CA ILE A 104 10.72 -6.02 -14.29
C ILE A 104 12.18 -6.43 -14.40
N ASP A 105 12.92 -5.76 -15.27
CA ASP A 105 14.36 -6.02 -15.46
C ASP A 105 15.21 -4.75 -15.69
N ASN A 106 14.58 -3.57 -15.73
CA ASN A 106 15.25 -2.29 -15.97
C ASN A 106 14.55 -1.12 -15.25
N ASP A 107 15.21 0.05 -15.24
CA ASP A 107 14.71 1.26 -14.57
C ASP A 107 13.41 1.82 -15.18
N GLY A 108 13.14 1.58 -16.47
CA GLY A 108 11.91 1.99 -17.15
C GLY A 108 10.66 1.28 -16.61
N ASP A 109 10.79 0.02 -16.21
CA ASP A 109 9.70 -0.75 -15.61
C ASP A 109 9.42 -0.32 -14.17
N ALA A 110 10.43 0.21 -13.47
CA ALA A 110 10.24 0.83 -12.16
C ALA A 110 9.36 2.08 -12.25
N TYR A 111 9.59 2.93 -13.26
CA TYR A 111 8.70 4.08 -13.55
C TYR A 111 7.29 3.64 -13.93
N THR A 112 7.15 2.50 -14.62
CA THR A 112 5.83 1.92 -14.92
C THR A 112 5.10 1.50 -13.66
N MET A 113 5.78 0.90 -12.69
CA MET A 113 5.20 0.56 -11.39
C MET A 113 4.76 1.82 -10.61
N LEU A 114 5.60 2.86 -10.57
CA LEU A 114 5.28 4.14 -9.95
C LEU A 114 4.06 4.81 -10.60
N ASP A 115 3.96 4.77 -11.94
CA ASP A 115 2.79 5.27 -12.67
C ASP A 115 1.50 4.53 -12.28
N VAL A 116 1.55 3.20 -12.18
CA VAL A 116 0.40 2.38 -11.76
C VAL A 116 -0.01 2.72 -10.33
N LEU A 117 0.95 2.86 -9.40
CA LEU A 117 0.68 3.25 -8.03
C LEU A 117 0.01 4.65 -7.96
N ALA A 118 0.58 5.64 -8.64
CA ALA A 118 0.09 7.02 -8.59
C ALA A 118 -1.25 7.19 -9.31
N ARG A 119 -1.39 6.65 -10.53
CA ARG A 119 -2.54 6.95 -11.40
C ARG A 119 -3.65 5.91 -11.37
N ARG A 120 -3.33 4.64 -11.09
CA ARG A 120 -4.31 3.54 -11.16
C ARG A 120 -4.72 2.99 -9.80
N VAL A 121 -3.83 3.02 -8.82
CA VAL A 121 -4.17 2.77 -7.41
C VAL A 121 -4.63 4.08 -6.75
N GLY A 122 -4.01 5.19 -7.12
CA GLY A 122 -4.23 6.48 -6.45
C GLY A 122 -3.52 6.52 -5.10
N ALA A 123 -2.36 5.88 -5.00
CA ALA A 123 -1.55 5.87 -3.78
C ALA A 123 -0.67 7.12 -3.71
N GLY A 124 -0.77 7.87 -2.61
CA GLY A 124 0.23 8.89 -2.28
C GLY A 124 1.56 8.23 -1.89
N ASN A 125 2.69 8.85 -2.23
CA ASN A 125 4.00 8.31 -1.83
C ASN A 125 4.43 8.94 -0.50
N HIS A 126 4.75 8.12 0.49
CA HIS A 126 5.26 8.55 1.79
C HIS A 126 6.64 7.96 2.01
N HIS A 127 7.65 8.83 2.08
CA HIS A 127 9.03 8.51 2.47
C HIS A 127 9.22 8.72 3.97
#